data_AF-A0A095T7X8-F1
#
_entry.id   AF-A0A095T7X8-F1
#
_cell.length_a   1.000
_cell.length_b   1.000
_cell.length_c   1.000
_cell.angle_alpha   90.00
_cell.angle_beta   90.00
_cell.angle_gamma   90.00
#
_symmetry.space_group_name_H-M   'P 1'
#
loop_
_entity.id
_entity.type
_entity.pdbx_description
1 polymer ?
#
loop_
_entity_poly.entity_id
_entity_poly.type
_entity_poly.pdbx_seq_one_letter_code
_entity_poly.pdbx_strand_id
1 'polypeptide(L)'
;MKVWIVLLLVCLPVVAQAKSVRIIWSPATRLSAWLDNVPNSQVKNWCDDTVAIHIEPSGALREDALREFIPQAGNLLHSQCKKLSTLRWTLIDATGKPVSQGSVTADEQWKMSIPAPEPAVADTTPWQRFATSAGCHFRTYWSTEPGSNVLISVDSKQSQCDSDGWLNGLGEVQSALQPADGQPLWFREGYPLADLPPGAKKNNNIQVVTANNQRLILANAADASSWLLLPWDAHDQVWRFTGQVLVKSSHQQANDKQARDSLIEKARQYWETGYSAGAISWQLVSSINPQLRDPAQTPLATEHDQPLPAGAPGR
;
A
#
# COMPACT_ATOMS: atom_id res chain seq x y z
N MET A 1 95.14 -11.20 2.43
CA MET A 1 93.85 -11.03 1.73
C MET A 1 92.84 -10.46 2.73
N LYS A 2 92.30 -9.27 2.47
CA LYS A 2 91.33 -8.56 3.35
C LYS A 2 89.92 -8.95 2.91
N VAL A 3 89.12 -9.50 3.83
CA VAL A 3 87.69 -9.80 3.60
C VAL A 3 86.87 -8.73 4.31
N TRP A 4 86.02 -8.04 3.56
CA TRP A 4 85.09 -7.02 4.05
C TRP A 4 83.76 -7.69 4.41
N ILE A 5 83.25 -7.42 5.61
CA ILE A 5 81.89 -7.80 6.04
C ILE A 5 80.97 -6.62 5.72
N VAL A 6 79.99 -6.83 4.84
CA VAL A 6 78.90 -5.89 4.56
C VAL A 6 77.70 -6.31 5.41
N LEU A 7 77.28 -5.43 6.32
CA LEU A 7 76.09 -5.57 7.15
C LEU A 7 74.88 -5.07 6.35
N LEU A 8 73.95 -5.95 5.98
CA LEU A 8 72.68 -5.59 5.31
C LEU A 8 71.63 -5.23 6.38
N LEU A 9 71.27 -3.94 6.46
CA LEU A 9 70.11 -3.47 7.20
C LEU A 9 68.82 -3.88 6.45
N VAL A 10 68.00 -4.73 7.07
CA VAL A 10 66.65 -5.05 6.59
C VAL A 10 65.68 -4.02 7.16
N CYS A 11 65.18 -3.11 6.31
CA CYS A 11 64.04 -2.26 6.63
C CYS A 11 62.75 -3.08 6.54
N LEU A 12 62.12 -3.39 7.68
CA LEU A 12 60.76 -3.89 7.73
C LEU A 12 59.78 -2.71 7.55
N PRO A 13 58.81 -2.76 6.62
CA PRO A 13 57.77 -1.74 6.53
C PRO A 13 56.85 -1.84 7.74
N VAL A 14 56.69 -0.74 8.48
CA VAL A 14 55.67 -0.61 9.53
C VAL A 14 54.31 -0.55 8.85
N VAL A 15 53.54 -1.62 8.95
CA VAL A 15 52.13 -1.62 8.53
C VAL A 15 51.35 -0.83 9.59
N ALA A 16 50.86 0.36 9.23
CA ALA A 16 49.93 1.11 10.07
C ALA A 16 48.65 0.28 10.23
N GLN A 17 48.44 -0.31 11.41
CA GLN A 17 47.24 -1.08 11.72
C GLN A 17 46.05 -0.12 11.73
N ALA A 18 45.16 -0.26 10.75
CA ALA A 18 43.85 0.36 10.73
C ALA A 18 43.07 -0.12 11.97
N LYS A 19 42.72 0.80 12.88
CA LYS A 19 41.89 0.49 14.06
C LYS A 19 40.45 0.92 13.79
N SER A 20 39.49 0.06 14.12
CA SER A 20 38.10 0.50 14.26
C SER A 20 37.94 1.21 15.60
N VAL A 21 37.36 2.41 15.58
CA VAL A 21 37.20 3.24 16.78
C VAL A 21 35.72 3.44 17.08
N ARG A 22 35.28 3.02 18.27
CA ARG A 22 33.89 3.22 18.71
C ARG A 22 33.65 4.70 18.93
N ILE A 23 32.67 5.24 18.23
CA ILE A 23 32.33 6.66 18.26
C ILE A 23 31.02 6.93 18.98
N ILE A 24 30.10 5.95 18.95
CA ILE A 24 28.75 6.12 19.49
C ILE A 24 28.34 4.80 20.13
N TRP A 25 27.71 4.89 21.30
CA TRP A 25 27.02 3.78 21.93
C TRP A 25 25.68 4.29 22.44
N SER A 26 24.60 3.56 22.13
CA SER A 26 23.25 3.86 22.59
C SER A 26 22.71 2.69 23.42
N PRO A 27 22.55 2.85 24.74
CA PRO A 27 21.91 1.82 25.56
C PRO A 27 20.44 1.59 25.20
N ALA A 28 19.73 2.63 24.72
CA ALA A 28 18.31 2.54 24.38
C ALA A 28 18.04 1.64 23.15
N THR A 29 18.89 1.74 22.13
CA THR A 29 18.79 0.92 20.92
C THR A 29 19.68 -0.32 20.97
N ARG A 30 20.57 -0.43 21.97
CA ARG A 30 21.58 -1.48 22.10
C ARG A 30 22.49 -1.58 20.88
N LEU A 31 22.86 -0.44 20.31
CA LEU A 31 23.72 -0.35 19.12
C LEU A 31 24.98 0.47 19.42
N SER A 32 26.10 0.01 18.87
CA SER A 32 27.36 0.76 18.81
C SER A 32 27.67 1.11 17.36
N ALA A 33 28.17 2.33 17.11
CA ALA A 33 28.74 2.70 15.83
C ALA A 33 30.26 2.85 15.94
N TRP A 34 30.94 2.42 14.89
CA TRP A 34 32.39 2.42 14.78
C TRP A 34 32.82 3.07 13.47
N LEU A 35 33.87 3.89 13.53
CA LEU A 35 34.58 4.34 12.34
C LEU A 35 35.61 3.29 11.96
N ASP A 36 35.56 2.83 10.72
CA ASP A 36 36.54 1.92 10.17
C ASP A 36 37.72 2.65 9.55
N ASN A 37 38.89 2.03 9.63
CA ASN A 37 40.10 2.48 8.96
C ASN A 37 40.58 3.89 9.33
N VAL A 38 40.32 4.31 10.57
CA VAL A 38 40.78 5.62 11.08
C VAL A 38 41.92 5.44 12.09
N PRO A 39 42.95 6.31 12.08
CA PRO A 39 44.03 6.26 13.07
C PRO A 39 43.57 6.41 14.52
N ASN A 40 42.52 7.23 14.75
CA ASN A 40 41.89 7.47 16.06
C ASN A 40 40.58 8.28 15.89
N SER A 41 39.90 8.59 17.00
CA SER A 41 38.62 9.34 17.03
C SER A 41 38.72 10.84 16.77
N GLN A 42 39.91 11.43 16.61
CA GLN A 42 40.02 12.87 16.37
C GLN A 42 39.36 13.26 15.05
N VAL A 43 38.49 14.27 15.09
CA VAL A 43 37.67 14.76 13.95
C VAL A 43 38.49 14.91 12.66
N LYS A 44 39.70 15.47 12.74
CA LYS A 44 40.58 15.68 11.58
C LYS A 44 40.94 14.40 10.80
N ASN A 45 40.81 13.23 11.41
CA ASN A 45 41.24 11.94 10.84
C ASN A 45 40.11 11.21 10.10
N TRP A 46 38.88 11.74 10.14
CA TRP A 46 37.71 11.12 9.51
C TRP A 46 36.72 12.12 8.92
N CYS A 47 36.83 13.42 9.27
CA CYS A 47 35.90 14.44 8.80
C CYS A 47 36.06 14.70 7.31
N ASP A 48 35.10 14.15 6.55
CA ASP A 48 34.96 14.29 5.11
C ASP A 48 33.49 14.55 4.74
N ASP A 49 33.20 14.77 3.46
CA ASP A 49 31.82 14.87 2.94
C ASP A 49 31.02 13.57 3.15
N THR A 50 31.71 12.44 3.13
CA THR A 50 31.17 11.10 3.26
C THR A 50 31.91 10.33 4.34
N VAL A 51 31.18 9.85 5.34
CA VAL A 51 31.73 8.99 6.40
C VAL A 51 31.08 7.62 6.34
N ALA A 52 31.88 6.57 6.49
CA ALA A 52 31.40 5.19 6.59
C ALA A 52 31.53 4.70 8.04
N ILE A 53 30.48 4.07 8.55
CA ILE A 53 30.45 3.42 9.85
C ILE A 53 29.98 1.97 9.72
N HIS A 54 30.42 1.12 10.63
CA HIS A 54 29.71 -0.11 10.92
C HIS A 54 28.96 -0.01 12.25
N ILE A 55 27.87 -0.75 12.36
CA ILE A 55 26.95 -0.77 13.49
C ILE A 55 26.91 -2.19 14.05
N GLU A 56 27.15 -2.32 15.34
CA GLU A 56 27.21 -3.59 16.07
C GLU A 56 26.09 -3.68 17.12
N PRO A 57 25.23 -4.71 17.07
CA PRO A 57 24.22 -4.98 18.10
C PRO A 57 24.83 -5.56 19.38
N SER A 58 24.49 -4.98 20.53
CA SER A 58 24.71 -5.61 21.83
C SER A 58 23.45 -6.37 22.25
N GLY A 59 23.17 -7.48 21.55
CA GLY A 59 22.01 -8.36 21.77
C GLY A 59 21.02 -8.39 20.61
N ALA A 60 19.80 -8.89 20.86
CA ALA A 60 18.76 -8.98 19.83
C ALA A 60 18.35 -7.59 19.32
N LEU A 61 18.34 -7.43 18.00
CA LEU A 61 17.95 -6.19 17.32
C LEU A 61 16.43 -6.00 17.37
N ARG A 62 15.97 -4.84 17.83
CA ARG A 62 14.56 -4.44 17.70
C ARG A 62 14.28 -3.97 16.27
N GLU A 63 13.04 -4.17 15.81
CA GLU A 63 12.60 -3.81 14.45
C GLU A 63 12.81 -2.32 14.11
N ASP A 64 12.72 -1.44 15.09
CA ASP A 64 12.83 0.02 14.97
C ASP A 64 14.22 0.59 15.32
N ALA A 65 15.13 -0.21 15.89
CA ALA A 65 16.37 0.26 16.50
C ALA A 65 17.27 1.05 15.53
N LEU A 66 17.40 0.60 14.28
CA LEU A 66 18.19 1.30 13.26
C LEU A 66 17.58 2.65 12.87
N ARG A 67 16.25 2.72 12.81
CA ARG A 67 15.50 3.92 12.42
C ARG A 67 15.64 5.03 13.45
N GLU A 68 15.76 4.68 14.72
CA GLU A 68 16.05 5.62 15.80
C GLU A 68 17.54 5.98 15.87
N PHE A 69 18.43 4.98 15.71
CA PHE A 69 19.86 5.13 15.94
C PHE A 69 20.58 5.93 14.85
N ILE A 70 20.28 5.68 13.57
CA ILE A 70 20.99 6.32 12.44
C ILE A 70 20.82 7.84 12.43
N PRO A 71 19.63 8.43 12.64
CA PRO A 71 19.50 9.87 12.75
C PRO A 71 20.28 10.49 13.91
N GLN A 72 20.33 9.80 15.05
CA GLN A 72 21.12 10.25 16.20
C GLN A 72 22.62 10.22 15.88
N ALA A 73 23.08 9.16 15.21
CA ALA A 73 24.46 9.02 14.78
C ALA A 73 24.87 10.09 13.76
N GLY A 74 24.04 10.30 12.73
CA GLY A 74 24.25 11.34 11.73
C GLY A 74 24.31 12.75 12.34
N ASN A 75 23.36 13.09 13.21
CA ASN A 75 23.35 14.39 13.89
C ASN A 75 24.60 14.60 14.76
N LEU A 76 25.00 13.58 15.53
CA LEU A 76 26.19 13.65 16.38
C LEU A 76 27.48 13.82 15.56
N LEU A 77 27.66 13.05 14.49
CA LEU A 77 28.83 13.16 13.62
C LEU A 77 28.86 14.50 12.89
N HIS A 78 27.72 14.95 12.36
CA HIS A 78 27.60 16.25 11.68
C HIS A 78 27.81 17.44 12.64
N SER A 79 27.45 17.30 13.93
CA SER A 79 27.77 18.30 14.95
C SER A 79 29.28 18.56 15.08
N GLN A 80 30.09 17.50 14.88
CA GLN A 80 31.55 17.54 15.00
C GLN A 80 32.24 17.85 13.67
N CYS A 81 31.65 17.42 12.55
CA CYS A 81 32.15 17.62 11.20
C CYS A 81 31.07 18.27 10.32
N LYS A 82 31.11 19.60 10.17
CA LYS A 82 30.11 20.34 9.37
C LYS A 82 30.18 20.08 7.87
N LYS A 83 31.26 19.46 7.38
CA LYS A 83 31.41 19.04 5.99
C LYS A 83 30.64 17.76 5.67
N LEU A 84 30.36 16.93 6.67
CA LEU A 84 29.67 15.66 6.50
C LEU A 84 28.28 15.89 5.92
N SER A 85 28.05 15.41 4.72
CA SER A 85 26.76 15.46 4.02
C SER A 85 26.15 14.07 3.84
N THR A 86 26.97 13.00 3.82
CA THR A 86 26.52 11.62 3.60
C THR A 86 27.10 10.66 4.63
N LEU A 87 26.24 9.90 5.30
CA LEU A 87 26.63 8.83 6.22
C LEU A 87 26.29 7.47 5.58
N ARG A 88 27.31 6.68 5.26
CA ARG A 88 27.18 5.28 4.86
C ARG A 88 27.25 4.41 6.10
N TRP A 89 26.35 3.44 6.22
CA TRP A 89 26.29 2.56 7.37
C TRP A 89 26.18 1.10 6.94
N THR A 90 26.78 0.22 7.73
CA THR A 90 26.66 -1.24 7.59
C THR A 90 26.33 -1.84 8.94
N LEU A 91 25.22 -2.54 9.06
CA LEU A 91 24.89 -3.35 10.23
C LEU A 91 25.58 -4.72 10.10
N ILE A 92 26.30 -5.12 11.14
CA ILE A 92 26.93 -6.45 11.24
C ILE A 92 26.22 -7.32 12.29
N ASP A 93 26.28 -8.64 12.13
CA ASP A 93 25.86 -9.58 13.18
C ASP A 93 26.97 -9.81 14.23
N ALA A 94 26.68 -10.63 15.24
CA ALA A 94 27.62 -10.97 16.30
C ALA A 94 28.89 -11.72 15.81
N THR A 95 28.89 -12.21 14.56
CA THR A 95 30.06 -12.85 13.94
C THR A 95 30.86 -11.88 13.08
N GLY A 96 30.44 -10.61 13.01
CA GLY A 96 31.06 -9.58 12.19
C GLY A 96 30.63 -9.59 10.73
N LYS A 97 29.61 -10.37 10.36
CA LYS A 97 29.13 -10.47 8.97
C LYS A 97 28.12 -9.35 8.68
N PRO A 98 28.20 -8.66 7.52
CA PRO A 98 27.21 -7.65 7.15
C PRO A 98 25.83 -8.29 6.95
N VAL A 99 24.81 -7.72 7.59
CA VAL A 99 23.40 -8.15 7.49
C VAL A 99 22.51 -7.11 6.81
N SER A 100 22.89 -5.83 6.85
CA SER A 100 22.18 -4.75 6.16
C SER A 100 23.12 -3.56 5.95
N GLN A 101 22.88 -2.74 4.94
CA GLN A 101 23.69 -1.56 4.63
C GLN A 101 22.84 -0.48 3.97
N GLY A 102 23.29 0.77 4.05
CA GLY A 102 22.62 1.87 3.39
C GLY A 102 23.38 3.18 3.51
N SER A 103 22.73 4.25 3.06
CA SER A 103 23.23 5.62 3.20
C SER A 103 22.10 6.56 3.60
N VAL A 104 22.43 7.58 4.37
CA VAL A 104 21.54 8.69 4.72
C VAL A 104 22.27 10.01 4.54
N THR A 105 21.55 11.08 4.28
CA THR A 105 22.14 12.39 3.97
C THR A 105 21.65 13.48 4.92
N ALA A 106 22.42 14.58 4.99
CA ALA A 106 22.13 15.71 5.88
C ALA A 106 20.83 16.46 5.52
N ASP A 107 20.57 16.62 4.22
CA ASP A 107 19.38 17.26 3.65
C ASP A 107 18.10 16.47 3.95
N GLU A 108 18.20 15.14 3.98
CA GLU A 108 17.13 14.24 4.44
C GLU A 108 17.11 14.07 5.98
N GLN A 109 17.80 14.94 6.72
CA GLN A 109 17.88 14.91 8.19
C GLN A 109 18.37 13.57 8.75
N TRP A 110 19.26 12.89 8.03
CA TRP A 110 19.82 11.59 8.38
C TRP A 110 18.77 10.47 8.53
N LYS A 111 17.58 10.64 7.96
CA LYS A 111 16.52 9.63 8.02
C LYS A 111 16.80 8.52 7.03
N MET A 112 16.59 7.27 7.44
CA MET A 112 16.64 6.15 6.50
C MET A 112 15.49 6.30 5.50
N SER A 113 15.83 6.60 4.24
CA SER A 113 14.88 6.49 3.14
C SER A 113 14.70 5.00 2.84
N ILE A 114 13.64 4.41 3.40
CA ILE A 114 13.14 3.14 2.88
C ILE A 114 12.41 3.53 1.60
N PRO A 115 12.80 3.02 0.42
CA PRO A 115 12.00 3.20 -0.79
C PRO A 115 10.58 2.80 -0.43
N ALA A 116 9.62 3.72 -0.59
CA ALA A 116 8.23 3.37 -0.41
C ALA A 116 7.97 2.12 -1.26
N PRO A 117 7.34 1.06 -0.71
CA PRO A 117 7.07 -0.13 -1.50
C PRO A 117 6.36 0.29 -2.77
N GLU A 118 6.85 -0.21 -3.92
CA GLU A 118 6.27 0.16 -5.20
C GLU A 118 4.76 -0.14 -5.18
N PRO A 119 3.93 0.76 -5.72
CA PRO A 119 2.50 0.55 -5.81
C PRO A 119 2.17 -0.82 -6.40
N ALA A 120 1.52 -1.68 -5.61
CA ALA A 120 1.11 -2.99 -6.10
C ALA A 120 0.18 -2.81 -7.31
N VAL A 121 0.51 -3.43 -8.43
CA VAL A 121 -0.28 -3.38 -9.67
C VAL A 121 -1.52 -4.28 -9.54
N ALA A 122 -2.59 -3.90 -10.24
CA ALA A 122 -3.79 -4.70 -10.42
C ALA A 122 -3.47 -6.03 -11.11
N ASP A 123 -4.07 -7.12 -10.65
CA ASP A 123 -4.05 -8.36 -11.42
C ASP A 123 -4.99 -8.22 -12.63
N THR A 124 -4.49 -8.44 -13.85
CA THR A 124 -5.27 -8.31 -15.09
C THR A 124 -5.58 -9.66 -15.74
N THR A 125 -5.47 -10.75 -14.97
CA THR A 125 -5.78 -12.10 -15.45
C THR A 125 -7.18 -12.15 -16.06
N PRO A 126 -7.33 -12.65 -17.31
CA PRO A 126 -8.62 -12.72 -17.98
C PRO A 126 -9.64 -13.57 -17.22
N TRP A 127 -10.90 -13.14 -17.22
CA TRP A 127 -11.97 -13.84 -16.51
C TRP A 127 -12.66 -14.89 -17.38
N GLN A 128 -13.30 -15.84 -16.72
CA GLN A 128 -14.17 -16.79 -17.38
C GLN A 128 -15.44 -16.10 -17.86
N ARG A 129 -15.88 -16.45 -19.07
CA ARG A 129 -17.14 -15.99 -19.68
C ARG A 129 -18.15 -17.12 -19.64
N PHE A 130 -19.35 -16.81 -19.18
CA PHE A 130 -20.46 -17.74 -19.05
C PHE A 130 -21.61 -17.28 -19.95
N ALA A 131 -22.16 -18.21 -20.73
CA ALA A 131 -23.35 -17.95 -21.54
C ALA A 131 -24.61 -18.32 -20.75
N THR A 132 -25.64 -17.48 -20.85
CA THR A 132 -26.97 -17.78 -20.29
C THR A 132 -27.85 -18.43 -21.35
N SER A 133 -28.90 -19.14 -20.93
CA SER A 133 -29.89 -19.73 -21.85
C SER A 133 -30.64 -18.68 -22.68
N ALA A 134 -30.69 -17.43 -22.20
CA ALA A 134 -31.29 -16.30 -22.91
C ALA A 134 -30.36 -15.67 -23.97
N GLY A 135 -29.15 -16.20 -24.16
CA GLY A 135 -28.19 -15.72 -25.16
C GLY A 135 -27.34 -14.51 -24.71
N CYS A 136 -27.52 -14.02 -23.48
CA CYS A 136 -26.57 -13.06 -22.89
C CYS A 136 -25.33 -13.80 -22.37
N HIS A 137 -24.31 -13.02 -22.03
CA HIS A 137 -23.16 -13.54 -21.30
C HIS A 137 -22.78 -12.69 -20.09
N PHE A 138 -22.18 -13.32 -19.10
CA PHE A 138 -21.62 -12.66 -17.93
C PHE A 138 -20.18 -13.13 -17.71
N ARG A 139 -19.42 -12.38 -16.91
CA ARG A 139 -18.02 -12.63 -16.59
C ARG A 139 -17.82 -12.51 -15.09
N THR A 140 -17.10 -13.48 -14.53
CA THR A 140 -16.68 -13.44 -13.14
C THR A 140 -15.39 -14.25 -12.98
N TYR A 141 -14.64 -13.99 -11.91
CA TYR A 141 -13.49 -14.82 -11.58
C TYR A 141 -13.99 -16.12 -10.94
N TRP A 142 -13.95 -17.21 -11.68
CA TRP A 142 -14.38 -18.50 -11.15
C TRP A 142 -13.22 -19.21 -10.48
N SER A 143 -13.17 -19.19 -9.15
CA SER A 143 -12.14 -19.92 -8.41
C SER A 143 -12.47 -21.42 -8.43
N THR A 144 -11.52 -22.24 -8.85
CA THR A 144 -11.58 -23.70 -8.76
C THR A 144 -11.10 -24.23 -7.41
N GLU A 145 -10.86 -23.36 -6.43
CA GLU A 145 -10.44 -23.79 -5.10
C GLU A 145 -11.54 -24.61 -4.40
N PRO A 146 -11.18 -25.69 -3.70
CA PRO A 146 -12.14 -26.54 -3.00
C PRO A 146 -12.88 -25.74 -1.92
N GLY A 147 -14.17 -25.48 -2.15
CA GLY A 147 -15.05 -24.77 -1.21
C GLY A 147 -16.01 -23.77 -1.86
N SER A 148 -15.73 -23.30 -3.08
CA SER A 148 -16.54 -22.32 -3.81
C SER A 148 -17.75 -22.97 -4.51
N ASN A 149 -18.66 -23.54 -3.73
CA ASN A 149 -19.86 -24.19 -4.23
C ASN A 149 -21.01 -23.20 -4.32
N VAL A 150 -21.01 -22.33 -5.34
CA VAL A 150 -22.07 -21.35 -5.56
C VAL A 150 -22.77 -21.54 -6.90
N LEU A 151 -24.06 -21.24 -6.92
CA LEU A 151 -24.90 -21.18 -8.11
C LEU A 151 -25.30 -19.72 -8.32
N ILE A 152 -24.97 -19.19 -9.49
CA ILE A 152 -25.40 -17.86 -9.93
C ILE A 152 -26.55 -18.06 -10.92
N SER A 153 -27.72 -17.54 -10.58
CA SER A 153 -28.94 -17.57 -11.39
C SER A 153 -29.26 -16.18 -11.94
N VAL A 154 -29.94 -16.13 -13.08
CA VAL A 154 -30.31 -14.89 -13.77
C VAL A 154 -31.82 -14.78 -13.83
N ASP A 155 -32.38 -13.66 -13.41
CA ASP A 155 -33.80 -13.39 -13.61
C ASP A 155 -34.02 -12.94 -15.07
N SER A 156 -34.46 -13.89 -15.90
CA SER A 156 -34.76 -13.65 -17.31
C SER A 156 -35.83 -12.59 -17.59
N LYS A 157 -36.68 -12.24 -16.62
CA LYS A 157 -37.71 -11.20 -16.80
C LYS A 157 -37.20 -9.80 -16.49
N GLN A 158 -36.17 -9.71 -15.64
CA GLN A 158 -35.59 -8.46 -15.16
C GLN A 158 -34.14 -8.28 -15.63
N SER A 159 -33.77 -8.98 -16.70
CA SER A 159 -32.45 -8.91 -17.30
C SER A 159 -32.51 -8.80 -18.81
N GLN A 160 -31.56 -8.05 -19.36
CA GLN A 160 -31.39 -7.82 -20.78
C GLN A 160 -29.90 -7.82 -21.13
N CYS A 161 -29.55 -8.12 -22.37
CA CYS A 161 -28.18 -7.94 -22.83
C CYS A 161 -27.99 -6.51 -23.34
N ASP A 162 -26.81 -5.92 -23.11
CA ASP A 162 -26.42 -4.69 -23.81
C ASP A 162 -26.02 -4.97 -25.28
N SER A 163 -25.59 -3.92 -25.98
CA SER A 163 -25.18 -4.00 -27.39
C SER A 163 -24.03 -4.98 -27.64
N ASP A 164 -23.20 -5.22 -26.64
CA ASP A 164 -22.07 -6.15 -26.69
C ASP A 164 -22.44 -7.54 -26.18
N GLY A 165 -23.72 -7.78 -25.87
CA GLY A 165 -24.29 -9.02 -25.38
C GLY A 165 -24.07 -9.27 -23.89
N TRP A 166 -23.52 -8.31 -23.14
CA TRP A 166 -23.31 -8.49 -21.70
C TRP A 166 -24.59 -8.32 -20.91
N LEU A 167 -24.74 -9.19 -19.91
CA LEU A 167 -25.91 -9.23 -19.05
C LEU A 167 -26.02 -7.97 -18.17
N ASN A 168 -27.19 -7.35 -18.17
CA ASN A 168 -27.55 -6.25 -17.28
C ASN A 168 -28.92 -6.55 -16.66
N GLY A 169 -29.04 -6.52 -15.33
CA GLY A 169 -30.30 -6.86 -14.68
C GLY A 169 -30.15 -7.55 -13.33
N LEU A 170 -31.22 -8.22 -12.89
CA LEU A 170 -31.24 -8.95 -11.63
C LEU A 170 -30.79 -10.41 -11.77
N GLY A 171 -30.12 -10.88 -10.74
CA GLY A 171 -29.81 -12.30 -10.55
C GLY A 171 -29.80 -12.65 -9.07
N GLU A 172 -29.38 -13.87 -8.78
CA GLU A 172 -29.26 -14.38 -7.42
C GLU A 172 -28.01 -15.26 -7.30
N VAL A 173 -27.34 -15.21 -6.15
CA VAL A 173 -26.29 -16.16 -5.77
C VAL A 173 -26.76 -16.99 -4.59
N GLN A 174 -26.51 -18.29 -4.64
CA GLN A 174 -26.85 -19.22 -3.56
C GLN A 174 -25.79 -20.30 -3.41
N SER A 175 -25.67 -20.87 -2.21
CA SER A 175 -24.82 -22.05 -1.99
C SER A 175 -25.39 -23.26 -2.71
N ALA A 176 -24.55 -23.95 -3.48
CA ALA A 176 -24.90 -25.21 -4.15
C ALA A 176 -25.03 -26.37 -3.14
N LEU A 177 -24.40 -26.27 -1.97
CA LEU A 177 -24.45 -27.30 -0.93
C LEU A 177 -25.69 -27.16 -0.03
N GLN A 178 -26.13 -25.92 0.20
CA GLN A 178 -27.28 -25.59 1.05
C GLN A 178 -28.09 -24.50 0.35
N PRO A 179 -29.01 -24.87 -0.55
CA PRO A 179 -29.88 -23.90 -1.22
C PRO A 179 -30.84 -23.29 -0.19
N ALA A 180 -30.48 -22.12 0.35
CA ALA A 180 -31.36 -21.24 1.11
C ALA A 180 -31.95 -20.18 0.16
N ASP A 181 -32.70 -19.21 0.70
CA ASP A 181 -33.12 -18.03 -0.07
C ASP A 181 -31.87 -17.35 -0.69
N GLY A 182 -31.85 -17.24 -2.02
CA GLY A 182 -30.73 -16.68 -2.76
C GLY A 182 -30.48 -15.21 -2.39
N GLN A 183 -29.20 -14.81 -2.34
CA GLN A 183 -28.85 -13.40 -2.18
C GLN A 183 -29.02 -12.67 -3.52
N PRO A 184 -29.74 -11.55 -3.56
CA PRO A 184 -29.95 -10.81 -4.80
C PRO A 184 -28.64 -10.21 -5.32
N LEU A 185 -28.42 -10.36 -6.62
CA LEU A 185 -27.32 -9.79 -7.38
C LEU A 185 -27.82 -8.79 -8.42
N TRP A 186 -26.95 -7.86 -8.77
CA TRP A 186 -27.11 -6.98 -9.91
C TRP A 186 -26.01 -7.26 -10.93
N PHE A 187 -26.40 -7.60 -12.14
CA PHE A 187 -25.50 -7.62 -13.27
C PHE A 187 -25.37 -6.22 -13.87
N ARG A 188 -24.13 -5.77 -14.05
CA ARG A 188 -23.76 -4.55 -14.77
C ARG A 188 -22.65 -4.87 -15.75
N GLU A 189 -22.90 -4.65 -17.04
CA GLU A 189 -21.96 -5.03 -18.11
C GLU A 189 -21.46 -6.48 -17.95
N GLY A 190 -22.33 -7.37 -17.47
CA GLY A 190 -22.03 -8.78 -17.22
C GLY A 190 -21.18 -9.07 -15.99
N TYR A 191 -20.88 -8.13 -15.11
CA TYR A 191 -20.29 -8.43 -13.80
C TYR A 191 -21.37 -8.65 -12.76
N PRO A 192 -21.34 -9.75 -11.99
CA PRO A 192 -22.24 -9.96 -10.86
C PRO A 192 -21.79 -9.10 -9.66
N LEU A 193 -22.68 -8.23 -9.20
CA LEU A 193 -22.43 -7.27 -8.12
C LEU A 193 -23.39 -7.52 -6.95
N ALA A 194 -22.85 -7.54 -5.74
CA ALA A 194 -23.61 -7.72 -4.50
C ALA A 194 -23.61 -6.44 -3.64
N ASP A 195 -24.64 -6.30 -2.81
CA ASP A 195 -24.81 -5.23 -1.81
C ASP A 195 -24.72 -3.81 -2.33
N LEU A 196 -25.03 -3.60 -3.62
CA LEU A 196 -25.04 -2.26 -4.19
C LEU A 196 -25.95 -1.31 -3.39
N PRO A 197 -25.54 -0.05 -3.20
CA PRO A 197 -26.43 0.92 -2.58
C PRO A 197 -27.61 1.23 -3.54
N PRO A 198 -28.77 1.67 -3.03
CA PRO A 198 -29.98 1.87 -3.84
C PRO A 198 -29.80 2.76 -5.07
N GLY A 199 -29.00 3.83 -4.98
CA GLY A 199 -28.69 4.69 -6.11
C GLY A 199 -27.97 3.94 -7.23
N ALA A 200 -27.10 2.99 -6.88
CA ALA A 200 -26.40 2.16 -7.85
C ALA A 200 -27.32 1.14 -8.58
N LYS A 201 -28.39 0.72 -7.91
CA LYS A 201 -29.37 -0.24 -8.43
C LYS A 201 -30.34 0.40 -9.42
N LYS A 202 -30.77 1.63 -9.13
CA LYS A 202 -31.78 2.39 -9.90
C LYS A 202 -31.21 3.14 -11.10
N ASN A 203 -29.94 3.54 -11.03
CA ASN A 203 -29.35 4.43 -12.02
C ASN A 203 -28.75 3.65 -13.20
N ASN A 204 -29.16 4.03 -14.42
CA ASN A 204 -28.68 3.44 -15.67
C ASN A 204 -27.41 4.12 -16.21
N ASN A 205 -26.98 5.23 -15.62
CA ASN A 205 -25.76 5.97 -16.01
C ASN A 205 -24.54 5.52 -15.21
N ILE A 206 -24.49 4.26 -14.79
CA ILE A 206 -23.36 3.69 -14.07
C ILE A 206 -22.60 2.78 -15.01
N GLN A 207 -21.29 2.95 -15.02
CA GLN A 207 -20.39 2.13 -15.82
C GLN A 207 -19.30 1.51 -14.96
N VAL A 208 -18.76 0.39 -15.45
CA VAL A 208 -17.60 -0.25 -14.84
C VAL A 208 -16.34 0.42 -15.40
N VAL A 209 -15.55 1.04 -14.53
CA VAL A 209 -14.27 1.67 -14.93
C VAL A 209 -13.19 0.62 -15.12
N THR A 210 -13.10 -0.32 -14.18
CA THR A 210 -12.17 -1.44 -14.20
C THR A 210 -12.69 -2.53 -13.26
N ALA A 211 -12.28 -3.76 -13.51
CA ALA A 211 -12.50 -4.90 -12.66
C ALA A 211 -11.26 -5.80 -12.65
N ASN A 212 -11.11 -6.62 -11.61
CA ASN A 212 -10.13 -7.70 -11.49
C ASN A 212 -10.49 -8.60 -10.30
N ASN A 213 -9.73 -9.67 -10.08
CA ASN A 213 -9.92 -10.62 -8.96
C ASN A 213 -9.62 -10.04 -7.56
N GLN A 214 -9.40 -8.73 -7.44
CA GLN A 214 -9.19 -8.04 -6.17
C GLN A 214 -10.30 -7.01 -5.92
N ARG A 215 -10.81 -6.35 -6.96
CA ARG A 215 -11.86 -5.32 -6.86
C ARG A 215 -12.48 -4.94 -8.21
N LEU A 216 -13.59 -4.20 -8.14
CA LEU A 216 -14.25 -3.53 -9.25
C LEU A 216 -14.56 -2.09 -8.87
N ILE A 217 -14.49 -1.18 -9.85
CA ILE A 217 -14.78 0.24 -9.67
C ILE A 217 -15.99 0.63 -10.52
N LEU A 218 -17.04 1.13 -9.88
CA LEU A 218 -18.18 1.75 -10.55
C LEU A 218 -18.05 3.26 -10.55
N ALA A 219 -18.41 3.91 -11.65
CA ALA A 219 -18.48 5.37 -11.76
C ALA A 219 -19.84 5.83 -12.25
N ASN A 220 -20.19 7.08 -11.91
CA ASN A 220 -21.13 7.84 -12.70
C ASN A 220 -20.53 8.12 -14.09
N ALA A 221 -21.16 7.62 -15.15
CA ALA A 221 -20.73 7.83 -16.52
C ALA A 221 -20.80 9.30 -16.95
N ALA A 222 -21.65 10.11 -16.30
CA ALA A 222 -21.87 11.51 -16.70
C ALA A 222 -20.77 12.48 -16.23
N ASP A 223 -20.21 12.29 -15.03
CA ASP A 223 -19.27 13.25 -14.45
C ASP A 223 -18.02 12.63 -13.78
N ALA A 224 -18.01 11.32 -13.54
CA ALA A 224 -16.95 10.60 -12.84
C ALA A 224 -16.41 11.36 -11.60
N SER A 225 -17.31 11.97 -10.83
CA SER A 225 -16.95 12.76 -9.64
C SER A 225 -16.88 11.92 -8.35
N SER A 226 -17.44 10.72 -8.38
CA SER A 226 -17.35 9.73 -7.31
C SER A 226 -17.40 8.31 -7.86
N TRP A 227 -16.89 7.36 -7.08
CA TRP A 227 -16.79 5.96 -7.43
C TRP A 227 -17.14 5.05 -6.26
N LEU A 228 -17.77 3.92 -6.55
CA LEU A 228 -17.87 2.82 -5.60
C LEU A 228 -16.70 1.87 -5.83
N LEU A 229 -16.01 1.50 -4.76
CA LEU A 229 -14.99 0.46 -4.79
C LEU A 229 -15.58 -0.81 -4.18
N LEU A 230 -15.62 -1.88 -4.98
CA LEU A 230 -16.21 -3.16 -4.62
C LEU A 230 -15.10 -4.21 -4.56
N PRO A 231 -14.65 -4.64 -3.37
CA PRO A 231 -13.74 -5.76 -3.26
C PRO A 231 -14.30 -7.04 -3.88
N TRP A 232 -13.40 -7.91 -4.34
CA TRP A 232 -13.75 -9.26 -4.77
C TRP A 232 -14.10 -10.14 -3.56
N ASP A 233 -15.25 -10.78 -3.61
CA ASP A 233 -15.72 -11.77 -2.64
C ASP A 233 -15.54 -13.17 -3.24
N ALA A 234 -14.50 -13.88 -2.78
CA ALA A 234 -14.18 -15.22 -3.27
C ALA A 234 -15.18 -16.30 -2.79
N HIS A 235 -15.94 -16.04 -1.73
CA HIS A 235 -16.93 -16.99 -1.24
C HIS A 235 -18.11 -17.10 -2.22
N ASP A 236 -18.65 -15.94 -2.60
CA ASP A 236 -19.80 -15.84 -3.49
C ASP A 236 -19.43 -15.68 -4.97
N GLN A 237 -18.13 -15.49 -5.26
CA GLN A 237 -17.59 -15.25 -6.59
C GLN A 237 -18.21 -14.02 -7.27
N VAL A 238 -18.33 -12.93 -6.51
CA VAL A 238 -18.92 -11.66 -6.95
C VAL A 238 -18.07 -10.48 -6.50
N TRP A 239 -18.31 -9.30 -7.07
CA TRP A 239 -17.81 -8.05 -6.48
C TRP A 239 -18.85 -7.48 -5.53
N ARG A 240 -18.45 -7.25 -4.28
CA ARG A 240 -19.37 -6.84 -3.21
C ARG A 240 -19.07 -5.42 -2.78
N PHE A 241 -20.09 -4.59 -2.66
CA PHE A 241 -19.92 -3.27 -2.06
C PHE A 241 -19.84 -3.40 -0.53
N THR A 242 -18.70 -3.02 0.04
CA THR A 242 -18.46 -3.11 1.50
C THR A 242 -18.40 -1.74 2.19
N GLY A 243 -18.88 -0.68 1.52
CA GLY A 243 -18.95 0.66 2.10
C GLY A 243 -17.82 1.62 1.71
N GLN A 244 -16.97 1.31 0.72
CA GLN A 244 -15.89 2.21 0.31
C GLN A 244 -16.29 3.08 -0.88
N VAL A 245 -16.24 4.40 -0.69
CA VAL A 245 -16.59 5.40 -1.71
C VAL A 245 -15.42 6.35 -1.93
N LEU A 246 -15.01 6.50 -3.19
CA LEU A 246 -13.96 7.44 -3.59
C LEU A 246 -14.62 8.73 -4.13
N VAL A 247 -14.10 9.89 -3.75
CA VAL A 247 -14.66 11.19 -4.17
C VAL A 247 -13.57 12.07 -4.75
N LYS A 248 -13.78 12.58 -5.96
CA LYS A 248 -12.82 13.45 -6.62
C LYS A 248 -12.71 14.78 -5.87
N SER A 249 -11.49 15.19 -5.52
CA SER A 249 -11.23 16.42 -4.77
C SER A 249 -9.85 17.00 -5.09
N SER A 250 -9.71 18.32 -4.98
CA SER A 250 -8.41 19.00 -4.95
C SER A 250 -7.83 19.04 -3.53
N HIS A 251 -6.53 19.29 -3.38
CA HIS A 251 -5.91 19.49 -2.06
C HIS A 251 -6.59 20.61 -1.26
N GLN A 252 -7.00 21.70 -1.91
CA GLN A 252 -7.69 22.81 -1.23
C GLN A 252 -9.05 22.35 -0.68
N GLN A 253 -9.86 21.67 -1.50
CA GLN A 253 -11.16 21.15 -1.07
C GLN A 253 -11.02 20.08 0.00
N ALA A 254 -10.00 19.23 -0.08
CA ALA A 254 -9.71 18.23 0.96
C ALA A 254 -9.29 18.86 2.30
N ASN A 255 -8.68 20.04 2.31
CA ASN A 255 -8.32 20.73 3.55
C ASN A 255 -9.44 21.61 4.13
N ASP A 256 -10.41 22.00 3.30
CA ASP A 256 -11.59 22.78 3.71
C ASP A 256 -12.73 21.85 4.16
N LYS A 257 -13.12 21.94 5.44
CA LYS A 257 -14.18 21.08 6.01
C LYS A 257 -15.52 21.23 5.28
N GLN A 258 -15.95 22.46 4.99
CA GLN A 258 -17.25 22.69 4.34
C GLN A 258 -17.23 22.17 2.90
N ALA A 259 -16.12 22.34 2.19
CA ALA A 259 -15.96 21.78 0.86
C ALA A 259 -15.96 20.24 0.88
N ARG A 260 -15.23 19.62 1.83
CA ARG A 260 -15.25 18.16 2.04
C ARG A 260 -16.65 17.63 2.28
N ASP A 261 -17.36 18.21 3.25
CA ASP A 261 -18.71 17.79 3.63
C ASP A 261 -19.67 17.88 2.43
N SER A 262 -19.57 18.95 1.64
CA SER A 262 -20.39 19.13 0.44
C SER A 262 -20.11 18.08 -0.64
N LEU A 263 -18.83 17.73 -0.86
CA LEU A 263 -18.45 16.69 -1.82
C LEU A 263 -18.95 15.31 -1.39
N ILE A 264 -18.79 14.98 -0.11
CA ILE A 264 -19.27 13.73 0.48
C ILE A 264 -20.79 13.65 0.38
N GLU A 265 -21.50 14.72 0.74
CA GLU A 265 -22.97 14.73 0.72
C GLU A 265 -23.52 14.58 -0.70
N LYS A 266 -22.90 15.22 -1.69
CA LYS A 266 -23.26 15.03 -3.10
C LYS A 266 -23.12 13.55 -3.51
N ALA A 267 -22.00 12.91 -3.15
CA ALA A 267 -21.78 11.51 -3.44
C ALA A 267 -22.76 10.60 -2.67
N ARG A 268 -23.04 10.89 -1.40
CA ARG A 268 -24.03 10.19 -0.58
C ARG A 268 -25.41 10.20 -1.19
N GLN A 269 -25.86 11.36 -1.66
CA GLN A 269 -27.16 11.51 -2.32
C GLN A 269 -27.21 10.75 -3.65
N TYR A 270 -26.16 10.83 -4.46
CA TYR A 270 -26.10 10.15 -5.74
C TYR A 270 -26.15 8.61 -5.60
N TRP A 271 -25.35 8.08 -4.66
CA TRP A 271 -25.29 6.64 -4.43
C TRP A 271 -26.41 6.14 -3.51
N GLU A 272 -27.13 7.03 -2.83
CA GLU A 272 -28.10 6.72 -1.77
C GLU A 272 -27.50 5.87 -0.62
N THR A 273 -26.26 6.18 -0.19
CA THR A 273 -25.54 5.40 0.84
C THR A 273 -26.02 5.65 2.27
N GLY A 274 -26.94 6.60 2.50
CA GLY A 274 -27.48 6.91 3.82
C GLY A 274 -28.22 5.74 4.52
N TYR A 275 -28.52 4.67 3.79
CA TYR A 275 -29.21 3.47 4.28
C TYR A 275 -28.33 2.22 4.25
N SER A 276 -27.01 2.35 4.06
CA SER A 276 -26.12 1.20 4.05
C SER A 276 -26.09 0.50 5.41
N ALA A 277 -26.17 -0.83 5.40
CA ALA A 277 -26.14 -1.64 6.63
C ALA A 277 -24.77 -1.59 7.36
N GLY A 278 -23.72 -1.10 6.69
CA GLY A 278 -22.36 -0.96 7.23
C GLY A 278 -21.88 0.49 7.25
N ALA A 279 -20.77 0.70 7.98
CA ALA A 279 -20.06 1.98 8.00
C ALA A 279 -19.54 2.34 6.60
N ILE A 280 -19.68 3.60 6.21
CA ILE A 280 -19.14 4.11 4.95
C ILE A 280 -17.78 4.75 5.20
N SER A 281 -16.79 4.40 4.38
CA SER A 281 -15.49 5.04 4.31
C SER A 281 -15.42 5.91 3.06
N TRP A 282 -15.18 7.20 3.26
CA TRP A 282 -15.06 8.21 2.21
C TRP A 282 -13.59 8.56 2.01
N GLN A 283 -13.05 8.30 0.83
CA GLN A 283 -11.68 8.67 0.47
C GLN A 283 -11.69 9.77 -0.57
N LEU A 284 -11.16 10.93 -0.22
CA LEU A 284 -11.00 12.05 -1.15
C LEU A 284 -9.71 11.83 -1.95
N VAL A 285 -9.82 11.84 -3.27
CA VAL A 285 -8.69 11.57 -4.17
C VAL A 285 -8.61 12.62 -5.28
N SER A 286 -7.40 12.98 -5.70
CA SER A 286 -7.21 13.86 -6.86
C SER A 286 -7.61 13.16 -8.16
N SER A 287 -7.33 11.86 -8.24
CA SER A 287 -7.69 10.96 -9.33
C SER A 287 -7.63 9.51 -8.82
N ILE A 288 -8.32 8.61 -9.50
CA ILE A 288 -8.18 7.17 -9.29
C ILE A 288 -7.10 6.61 -10.22
N ASN A 289 -6.42 5.55 -9.78
CA ASN A 289 -5.43 4.81 -10.57
C ASN A 289 -5.93 3.38 -10.84
N PRO A 290 -6.70 3.14 -11.92
CA PRO A 290 -7.33 1.84 -12.19
C PRO A 290 -6.33 0.67 -12.33
N GLN A 291 -5.08 0.98 -12.67
CA GLN A 291 -3.99 0.01 -12.85
C GLN A 291 -3.38 -0.45 -11.52
N LEU A 292 -3.70 0.18 -10.39
CA LEU A 292 -3.13 -0.15 -9.08
C LEU A 292 -4.11 -0.98 -8.25
N ARG A 293 -3.56 -1.93 -7.48
CA ARG A 293 -4.29 -2.80 -6.53
C ARG A 293 -5.19 -2.02 -5.58
N ASP A 294 -4.72 -0.86 -5.14
CA ASP A 294 -5.53 0.12 -4.46
C ASP A 294 -5.61 1.34 -5.39
N PRO A 295 -6.77 1.67 -5.96
CA PRO A 295 -6.91 2.80 -6.88
C PRO A 295 -6.75 4.16 -6.17
N ALA A 296 -6.73 4.19 -4.83
CA ALA A 296 -6.70 5.37 -3.99
C ALA A 296 -5.52 5.41 -3.01
N GLN A 297 -4.38 4.75 -3.30
CA GLN A 297 -3.23 4.56 -2.39
C GLN A 297 -2.78 5.77 -1.55
N THR A 298 -2.96 6.99 -2.07
CA THR A 298 -2.64 8.23 -1.36
C THR A 298 -3.87 9.14 -1.31
N PRO A 299 -4.85 8.85 -0.45
CA PRO A 299 -6.03 9.71 -0.33
C PRO A 299 -5.60 11.05 0.27
N LEU A 300 -6.20 12.13 -0.21
CA LEU A 300 -6.02 13.49 0.30
C LEU A 300 -6.62 13.65 1.69
N ALA A 301 -7.74 12.97 1.94
CA ALA A 301 -8.41 12.88 3.22
C ALA A 301 -9.22 11.58 3.28
N THR A 302 -9.45 11.07 4.49
CA THR A 302 -10.36 9.94 4.72
C THR A 302 -11.33 10.31 5.83
N GLU A 303 -12.61 10.13 5.59
CA GLU A 303 -13.69 10.36 6.55
C GLU A 303 -14.48 9.05 6.71
N HIS A 304 -15.03 8.81 7.90
CA HIS A 304 -15.83 7.61 8.16
C HIS A 304 -17.17 8.03 8.74
N ASP A 305 -18.26 7.47 8.18
CA ASP A 305 -19.55 7.55 8.83
C ASP A 305 -19.62 6.48 9.92
N GLN A 306 -20.08 6.88 11.11
CA GLN A 306 -20.56 5.90 12.06
C GLN A 306 -21.84 5.26 11.51
N PRO A 307 -22.05 3.94 11.68
CA PRO A 307 -23.32 3.33 11.35
C PRO A 307 -24.43 4.06 12.13
N LEU A 308 -25.56 4.33 11.46
CA LEU A 308 -26.72 4.88 12.15
C LEU A 308 -27.11 3.93 13.29
N PRO A 309 -27.43 4.43 14.50
CA PRO A 309 -27.93 3.58 15.57
C PRO A 309 -29.19 2.87 15.08
N ALA A 310 -29.22 1.55 15.22
CA ALA A 310 -30.37 0.72 14.87
C ALA A 310 -31.58 1.22 15.67
N GLY A 311 -32.51 1.94 15.02
CA GLY A 311 -33.73 2.43 15.66
C GLY A 311 -34.17 3.87 15.37
N ALA A 312 -33.54 4.60 14.46
CA ALA A 312 -34.12 5.88 14.01
C ALA A 312 -35.31 5.60 13.05
N PRO A 313 -36.56 5.95 13.42
CA PRO A 313 -37.69 5.79 12.52
C PRO A 313 -37.55 6.75 11.34
N GLY A 314 -37.73 6.24 10.12
CA GLY A 314 -37.80 7.04 8.91
C GLY A 314 -38.84 8.16 9.04
N ARG A 315 -38.43 9.38 8.68
CA ARG A 315 -39.34 10.47 8.38
C ARG A 315 -39.59 10.53 6.88
#